data_AF-A0A7L0D7P1-F1
#
_entry.id   AF-A0A7L0D7P1-F1
#
_cell.length_a   1.000
_cell.length_b   1.000
_cell.length_c   1.000
_cell.angle_alpha   90.00
_cell.angle_beta   90.00
_cell.angle_gamma   90.00
#
_symmetry.space_group_name_H-M   'P 1'
#
loop_
_entity.id
_entity.type
_entity.pdbx_description
1 polymer ?
#
loop_
_entity_poly.entity_id
_entity_poly.type
_entity_poly.pdbx_seq_one_letter_code
_entity_poly.pdbx_strand_id
1 'polypeptide(L)'
;EQHEKLRSRMEKVDELIKEAESCIAALEADSDWEEWEADCSDGPAEGESTGKGNAPAECISQRASLCRELAGLEAENEQILVQMDQLKEKEKSCRELVEAYDFTEWEITEWSEQQAVFSFLYDAVELTVVFGPPVDGDDFGEDPSRQIVSLNFESLLDEEKAPPSSCLVQRLIFQFIESQGCWQEKCPTLYYLSQVLHEVSLVVSRCKVLGEEIEFLERWGGKFNLLKTEVVDT
;
A
#
# COMPACT_ATOMS: atom_id res chain seq x y z
N GLU A 1 29.33 -4.18 -29.92
CA GLU A 1 28.20 -5.12 -29.87
C GLU A 1 26.82 -4.45 -29.69
N GLN A 2 26.52 -3.80 -28.56
CA GLN A 2 25.18 -3.22 -28.31
C GLN A 2 24.77 -2.13 -29.33
N HIS A 3 25.69 -1.23 -29.72
CA HIS A 3 25.43 -0.19 -30.71
C HIS A 3 25.15 -0.72 -32.12
N GLU A 4 25.76 -1.84 -32.48
CA GLU A 4 25.61 -2.48 -33.79
C GLU A 4 24.28 -3.25 -33.88
N LYS A 5 23.85 -3.82 -32.74
CA LYS A 5 22.51 -4.40 -32.58
C LYS A 5 21.40 -3.34 -32.65
N LEU A 6 21.63 -2.15 -32.11
CA LEU A 6 20.68 -1.03 -32.23
C LEU A 6 20.62 -0.51 -33.66
N ARG A 7 21.77 -0.37 -34.33
CA ARG A 7 21.84 0.07 -35.73
C ARG A 7 21.10 -0.87 -36.67
N SER A 8 21.30 -2.18 -36.54
CA SER A 8 20.59 -3.19 -37.34
C SER A 8 19.09 -3.26 -37.06
N ARG A 9 18.64 -2.94 -35.83
CA ARG A 9 17.21 -2.79 -35.54
C ARG A 9 16.61 -1.55 -36.19
N MET A 10 17.36 -0.44 -36.23
CA MET A 10 16.90 0.80 -36.85
C MET A 10 16.78 0.65 -38.37
N GLU A 11 17.76 -0.01 -39.02
CA GLU A 11 17.69 -0.32 -40.45
C GLU A 11 16.48 -1.20 -40.81
N LYS A 12 16.14 -2.18 -39.96
CA LYS A 12 14.94 -2.99 -40.15
C LYS A 12 13.64 -2.20 -40.01
N VAL A 13 13.61 -1.20 -39.13
CA VAL A 13 12.44 -0.32 -38.97
C VAL A 13 12.29 0.58 -40.19
N ASP A 14 13.39 1.12 -40.73
CA ASP A 14 13.36 1.93 -41.96
C ASP A 14 12.90 1.13 -43.18
N GLU A 15 13.26 -0.15 -43.26
CA GLU A 15 12.82 -1.05 -44.35
C GLU A 15 11.31 -1.31 -44.28
N LEU A 16 10.78 -1.57 -43.07
CA LEU A 16 9.33 -1.75 -42.86
C LEU A 16 8.53 -0.47 -43.12
N ILE A 17 9.08 0.70 -42.81
CA ILE A 17 8.43 1.99 -43.11
C ILE A 17 8.33 2.20 -44.62
N LYS A 18 9.39 1.92 -45.38
CA LYS A 18 9.37 2.01 -46.84
C LYS A 18 8.37 1.05 -47.49
N GLU A 19 8.25 -0.15 -46.95
CA GLU A 19 7.25 -1.13 -47.42
C GLU A 19 5.83 -0.62 -47.15
N ALA A 20 5.57 -0.05 -45.97
CA ALA A 20 4.28 0.55 -45.65
C ALA A 20 3.93 1.75 -46.54
N GLU A 21 4.90 2.63 -46.81
CA GLU A 21 4.74 3.76 -47.75
C GLU A 21 4.43 3.28 -49.18
N SER A 22 5.07 2.20 -49.63
CA SER A 22 4.79 1.59 -50.94
C SER A 22 3.38 0.98 -50.99
N CYS A 23 2.90 0.37 -49.91
CA CYS A 23 1.54 -0.17 -49.85
C CYS A 23 0.49 0.95 -49.86
N ILE A 24 0.74 2.06 -49.18
CA ILE A 24 -0.15 3.23 -49.19
C ILE A 24 -0.21 3.84 -50.59
N ALA A 25 0.94 4.04 -51.25
CA ALA A 25 0.97 4.57 -52.61
C ALA A 25 0.23 3.67 -53.63
N ALA A 26 0.29 2.35 -53.48
CA ALA A 26 -0.45 1.41 -54.31
C ALA A 26 -1.97 1.50 -54.07
N LEU A 27 -2.39 1.68 -52.82
CA LEU A 27 -3.80 1.86 -52.46
C LEU A 27 -4.36 3.21 -52.94
N GLU A 28 -3.55 4.27 -52.88
CA GLU A 28 -3.92 5.59 -53.39
C GLU A 28 -4.08 5.56 -54.92
N ALA A 29 -3.20 4.85 -55.64
CA ALA A 29 -3.32 4.63 -57.08
C ALA A 29 -4.55 3.78 -57.47
N ASP A 30 -4.97 2.83 -56.63
CA ASP A 30 -6.20 2.05 -56.83
C ASP A 30 -7.47 2.84 -56.45
N SER A 31 -7.33 3.94 -55.71
CA SER A 31 -8.45 4.81 -55.30
C SER A 31 -8.77 5.95 -56.29
N ASP A 32 -7.99 6.07 -57.37
CA ASP A 32 -8.17 7.10 -58.42
C ASP A 32 -9.36 6.80 -59.38
N TRP A 33 -10.29 5.94 -58.96
CA TRP A 33 -11.51 5.54 -59.69
C TRP A 33 -12.76 6.38 -59.39
N GLU A 34 -12.60 7.57 -58.83
CA GLU A 34 -13.66 8.58 -58.74
C GLU A 34 -13.56 9.65 -59.84
N GLU A 35 -13.78 9.27 -61.10
CA GLU A 35 -14.22 10.24 -62.14
C GLU A 35 -15.03 9.57 -63.28
N TRP A 36 -16.07 8.79 -62.95
CA TRP A 36 -17.08 8.37 -63.95
C TRP A 36 -18.50 8.39 -63.34
N GLU A 37 -18.92 9.53 -62.80
CA GLU A 37 -20.34 9.83 -62.59
C GLU A 37 -20.86 10.62 -63.79
N ALA A 38 -21.13 9.93 -64.91
CA ALA A 38 -22.02 10.38 -65.98
C ALA A 38 -22.25 9.26 -67.01
N ASP A 39 -23.18 8.35 -66.74
CA ASP A 39 -24.37 8.15 -67.60
C ASP A 39 -25.13 6.89 -67.16
N CYS A 40 -26.32 7.11 -66.59
CA CYS A 40 -27.35 6.09 -66.51
C CYS A 40 -28.00 5.92 -67.90
N SER A 41 -27.74 4.81 -68.59
CA SER A 41 -28.70 4.29 -69.57
C SER A 41 -28.57 2.79 -69.84
N ASP A 42 -29.51 2.08 -69.22
CA ASP A 42 -30.38 1.01 -69.74
C ASP A 42 -29.80 -0.17 -70.54
N GLY A 43 -30.05 -1.39 -70.03
CA GLY A 43 -29.91 -2.66 -70.78
C GLY A 43 -29.63 -3.90 -69.91
N PRO A 44 -30.51 -4.93 -69.89
CA PRO A 44 -30.39 -6.09 -68.99
C PRO A 44 -29.70 -7.28 -69.68
N ALA A 45 -28.85 -8.03 -68.96
CA ALA A 45 -28.55 -9.42 -69.30
C ALA A 45 -27.95 -10.17 -68.11
N GLU A 46 -28.48 -11.37 -67.91
CA GLU A 46 -28.23 -12.35 -66.85
C GLU A 46 -26.77 -12.81 -66.75
N GLY A 47 -26.35 -13.16 -65.53
CA GLY A 47 -25.05 -13.77 -65.25
C GLY A 47 -24.94 -14.28 -63.81
N GLU A 48 -25.45 -15.49 -63.59
CA GLU A 48 -25.00 -16.50 -62.62
C GLU A 48 -24.34 -16.08 -61.29
N SER A 49 -25.17 -16.09 -60.25
CA SER A 49 -25.04 -16.87 -59.02
C SER A 49 -23.67 -17.05 -58.32
N THR A 50 -23.72 -16.77 -57.01
CA THR A 50 -23.11 -17.54 -55.91
C THR A 50 -21.70 -17.16 -55.49
N GLY A 51 -21.59 -16.44 -54.37
CA GLY A 51 -20.35 -16.42 -53.57
C GLY A 51 -20.02 -15.19 -52.73
N LYS A 52 -20.86 -14.15 -52.66
CA LYS A 52 -20.56 -12.95 -51.85
C LYS A 52 -21.82 -12.35 -51.22
N GLY A 53 -22.50 -13.11 -50.35
CA GLY A 53 -23.74 -12.67 -49.70
C GLY A 53 -23.65 -12.42 -48.19
N ASN A 54 -22.76 -13.14 -47.47
CA ASN A 54 -22.88 -13.25 -46.01
C ASN A 54 -21.68 -12.69 -45.22
N ALA A 55 -20.50 -12.55 -45.84
CA ALA A 55 -19.29 -12.02 -45.20
C ALA A 55 -19.42 -10.60 -44.60
N PRO A 56 -20.08 -9.62 -45.26
CA PRO A 56 -20.24 -8.29 -44.66
C PRO A 56 -21.20 -8.30 -43.46
N ALA A 57 -22.24 -9.14 -43.49
CA ALA A 57 -23.22 -9.23 -42.41
C ALA A 57 -22.64 -9.88 -41.13
N GLU A 58 -21.84 -10.94 -41.28
CA GLU A 58 -21.10 -11.57 -40.16
C GLU A 58 -20.07 -10.60 -39.55
N CYS A 59 -19.34 -9.87 -40.39
CA CYS A 59 -18.36 -8.87 -39.95
C CYS A 59 -19.02 -7.72 -39.16
N ILE A 60 -20.19 -7.23 -39.62
CA ILE A 60 -20.97 -6.20 -38.91
C ILE A 60 -21.47 -6.73 -37.56
N SER A 61 -21.96 -7.96 -37.51
CA SER A 61 -22.44 -8.59 -36.26
C SER A 61 -21.30 -8.77 -35.25
N GLN A 62 -20.12 -9.21 -35.71
CA GLN A 62 -18.94 -9.39 -34.85
C GLN A 62 -18.43 -8.05 -34.33
N ARG A 63 -18.34 -7.02 -35.19
CA ARG A 63 -17.96 -5.67 -34.78
C ARG A 63 -18.94 -5.09 -33.76
N ALA A 64 -20.25 -5.28 -33.95
CA ALA A 64 -21.26 -4.84 -32.99
C ALA A 64 -21.16 -5.56 -31.64
N SER A 65 -20.78 -6.84 -31.63
CA SER A 65 -20.54 -7.59 -30.39
C SER A 65 -19.33 -7.07 -29.62
N LEU A 66 -18.21 -6.80 -30.32
CA LEU A 66 -16.99 -6.23 -29.74
C LEU A 66 -17.22 -4.80 -29.23
N CYS A 67 -17.97 -3.97 -29.96
CA CYS A 67 -18.34 -2.63 -29.49
C CYS A 67 -19.18 -2.68 -28.21
N ARG A 68 -20.04 -3.68 -28.05
CA ARG A 68 -20.83 -3.86 -26.84
C ARG A 68 -19.96 -4.31 -25.65
N GLU A 69 -19.01 -5.18 -25.90
CA GLU A 69 -18.04 -5.63 -24.89
C GLU A 69 -17.13 -4.49 -24.44
N LEU A 70 -16.60 -3.70 -25.37
CA LEU A 70 -15.81 -2.50 -25.07
C LEU A 70 -16.61 -1.49 -24.25
N ALA A 71 -17.86 -1.21 -24.63
CA ALA A 71 -18.72 -0.32 -23.86
C ALA A 71 -19.03 -0.86 -22.45
N GLY A 72 -19.14 -2.19 -22.31
CA GLY A 72 -19.30 -2.85 -21.00
C GLY A 72 -18.06 -2.69 -20.13
N LEU A 73 -16.88 -2.91 -20.68
CA LEU A 73 -15.60 -2.73 -20.00
C LEU A 73 -15.33 -1.26 -19.64
N GLU A 74 -15.69 -0.32 -20.51
CA GLU A 74 -15.60 1.12 -20.21
C GLU A 74 -16.50 1.50 -19.04
N ALA A 75 -17.74 1.00 -19.00
CA ALA A 75 -18.65 1.24 -17.89
C ALA A 75 -18.16 0.63 -16.56
N GLU A 76 -17.57 -0.57 -16.60
CA GLU A 76 -16.96 -1.21 -15.42
C GLU A 76 -15.74 -0.42 -14.92
N ASN A 77 -14.90 0.07 -15.84
CA ASN A 77 -13.73 0.88 -15.49
C ASN A 77 -14.13 2.21 -14.84
N GLU A 78 -15.15 2.88 -15.38
CA GLU A 78 -15.72 4.09 -14.77
C GLU A 78 -16.27 3.81 -13.36
N GLN A 79 -16.92 2.66 -13.16
CA GLN A 79 -17.40 2.25 -11.85
C GLN A 79 -16.26 2.01 -10.86
N ILE A 80 -15.18 1.35 -11.29
CA ILE A 80 -13.99 1.12 -10.46
C ILE A 80 -13.31 2.44 -10.10
N LEU A 81 -13.24 3.41 -11.03
CA LEU A 81 -12.69 4.75 -10.75
C LEU A 81 -13.49 5.47 -9.67
N VAL A 82 -14.82 5.44 -9.75
CA VAL A 82 -15.69 6.03 -8.72
C VAL A 82 -15.49 5.34 -7.37
N GLN A 83 -15.37 4.01 -7.34
CA GLN A 83 -15.07 3.27 -6.11
C GLN A 83 -13.70 3.63 -5.54
N MET A 84 -12.68 3.77 -6.39
CA MET A 84 -11.34 4.17 -5.98
C MET A 84 -11.34 5.56 -5.35
N ASP A 85 -12.06 6.52 -5.94
CA ASP A 85 -12.15 7.88 -5.39
C ASP A 85 -12.90 7.92 -4.05
N GLN A 86 -13.97 7.13 -3.90
CA GLN A 86 -14.65 6.97 -2.60
C GLN A 86 -13.73 6.36 -1.53
N LEU A 87 -12.90 5.38 -1.91
CA LEU A 87 -11.92 4.79 -0.99
C LEU A 87 -10.83 5.79 -0.61
N LYS A 88 -10.35 6.61 -1.55
CA LYS A 88 -9.38 7.69 -1.26
C LYS A 88 -9.96 8.74 -0.31
N GLU A 89 -11.23 9.14 -0.47
CA GLU A 89 -11.86 10.07 0.48
C GLU A 89 -11.97 9.46 1.88
N LYS A 90 -12.37 8.19 1.98
CA LYS A 90 -12.40 7.47 3.27
C LYS A 90 -11.02 7.38 3.90
N GLU A 91 -10.00 7.02 3.12
CA GLU A 91 -8.60 6.97 3.56
C GLU A 91 -8.16 8.32 4.13
N LYS A 92 -8.43 9.41 3.41
CA LYS A 92 -8.12 10.77 3.85
C LYS A 92 -8.84 11.11 5.15
N SER A 93 -10.13 10.81 5.25
CA SER A 93 -10.90 11.06 6.47
C SER A 93 -10.38 10.27 7.67
N CYS A 94 -10.00 9.00 7.49
CA CYS A 94 -9.41 8.18 8.54
C CYS A 94 -8.06 8.74 8.98
N ARG A 95 -7.22 9.17 8.03
CA ARG A 95 -5.93 9.78 8.32
C ARG A 95 -6.07 11.08 9.12
N GLU A 96 -6.96 11.97 8.71
CA GLU A 96 -7.25 13.20 9.45
C GLU A 96 -7.75 12.91 10.86
N LEU A 97 -8.55 11.85 11.04
CA LEU A 97 -9.00 11.42 12.36
C LEU A 97 -7.83 10.93 13.22
N VAL A 98 -6.95 10.09 12.67
CA VAL A 98 -5.75 9.59 13.39
C VAL A 98 -4.79 10.74 13.75
N GLU A 99 -4.52 11.66 12.83
CA GLU A 99 -3.66 12.82 13.07
C GLU A 99 -4.26 13.80 14.11
N ALA A 100 -5.58 13.98 14.11
CA ALA A 100 -6.26 14.83 15.09
C ALA A 100 -6.24 14.22 16.51
N TYR A 101 -6.05 12.91 16.58
CA TYR A 101 -6.17 12.10 17.80
C TYR A 101 -4.89 11.30 18.00
N ASP A 102 -3.80 12.02 18.29
CA ASP A 102 -2.48 11.49 18.65
C ASP A 102 -2.51 10.82 20.04
N PHE A 103 -3.34 9.78 20.20
CA PHE A 103 -3.64 9.12 21.47
C PHE A 103 -2.76 7.90 21.75
N THR A 104 -2.02 7.40 20.76
CA THR A 104 -1.25 6.17 20.92
C THR A 104 0.19 6.51 21.21
N GLU A 105 0.67 6.09 22.38
CA GLU A 105 2.11 6.14 22.74
C GLU A 105 2.97 5.15 21.93
N TRP A 106 2.37 4.46 20.95
CA TRP A 106 3.00 3.49 20.08
C TRP A 106 2.67 3.72 18.62
N GLU A 107 3.60 3.27 17.77
CA GLU A 107 3.48 3.22 16.32
C GLU A 107 3.65 1.77 15.85
N ILE A 108 2.97 1.39 14.76
CA ILE A 108 3.17 0.07 14.14
C ILE A 108 4.30 0.21 13.13
N THR A 109 5.43 -0.44 13.40
CA THR A 109 6.61 -0.39 12.53
C THR A 109 6.58 -1.51 11.48
N GLU A 110 6.04 -2.67 11.84
CA GLU A 110 5.91 -3.81 10.95
C GLU A 110 4.60 -4.56 11.22
N TRP A 111 3.90 -4.94 10.15
CA TRP A 111 2.77 -5.85 10.22
C TRP A 111 2.89 -6.91 9.13
N SER A 112 2.91 -8.17 9.54
CA SER A 112 2.99 -9.33 8.65
C SER A 112 2.02 -10.43 9.11
N GLU A 113 1.87 -11.46 8.27
CA GLU A 113 1.09 -12.64 8.66
C GLU A 113 1.67 -13.33 9.91
N GLN A 114 2.98 -13.28 10.15
CA GLN A 114 3.63 -14.06 11.21
C GLN A 114 3.89 -13.25 12.47
N GLN A 115 4.05 -11.94 12.34
CA GLN A 115 4.40 -11.05 13.44
C GLN A 115 3.91 -9.61 13.22
N ALA A 116 3.71 -8.90 14.32
CA ALA A 116 3.54 -7.46 14.35
C ALA A 116 4.56 -6.84 15.30
N VAL A 117 5.12 -5.71 14.92
CA VAL A 117 6.10 -4.96 15.70
C VAL A 117 5.54 -3.58 15.99
N PHE A 118 5.54 -3.24 17.28
CA PHE A 118 5.08 -1.96 17.80
C PHE A 118 6.26 -1.23 18.43
N SER A 119 6.49 0.04 18.09
CA SER A 119 7.49 0.86 18.75
C SER A 119 6.85 1.84 19.72
N PHE A 120 7.52 2.08 20.84
CA PHE A 120 7.14 3.03 21.89
C PHE A 120 8.30 3.99 22.14
N LEU A 121 7.99 5.19 22.68
CA LEU A 121 9.00 6.21 23.03
C LEU A 121 9.95 6.58 21.88
N TYR A 122 9.41 6.84 20.68
CA TYR A 122 10.21 7.18 19.50
C TYR A 122 11.29 6.11 19.21
N ASP A 123 10.84 4.86 19.03
CA ASP A 123 11.69 3.71 18.72
C ASP A 123 12.70 3.31 19.81
N ALA A 124 12.55 3.77 21.05
CA ALA A 124 13.43 3.38 22.15
C ALA A 124 13.03 2.04 22.81
N VAL A 125 11.75 1.65 22.70
CA VAL A 125 11.23 0.38 23.20
C VAL A 125 10.43 -0.28 22.09
N GLU A 126 10.75 -1.54 21.80
CA GLU A 126 10.06 -2.33 20.78
C GLU A 126 9.26 -3.47 21.44
N LEU A 127 8.06 -3.71 20.93
CA LEU A 127 7.20 -4.82 21.29
C LEU A 127 6.97 -5.68 20.04
N THR A 128 7.49 -6.89 20.07
CA THR A 128 7.32 -7.88 19.01
C THR A 128 6.29 -8.92 19.43
N VAL A 129 5.22 -9.02 18.64
CA VAL A 129 4.11 -9.95 18.82
C VAL A 129 4.18 -10.98 17.70
N VAL A 130 4.37 -12.25 18.05
CA VAL A 130 4.40 -13.36 17.08
C VAL A 130 3.05 -14.06 17.08
N PHE A 131 2.44 -14.15 15.91
CA PHE A 131 1.14 -14.77 15.74
C PHE A 131 1.24 -16.29 15.54
N GLY A 132 0.20 -16.98 15.97
CA GLY A 132 0.00 -18.39 15.70
C GLY A 132 -0.37 -18.67 14.24
N PRO A 133 -0.52 -19.95 13.88
CA PRO A 133 -0.95 -20.34 12.53
C PRO A 133 -2.25 -19.60 12.15
N PRO A 134 -2.39 -19.21 10.87
CA PRO A 134 -3.58 -18.50 10.40
C PRO A 134 -4.84 -19.36 10.63
N VAL A 135 -5.93 -18.70 10.97
CA VAL A 135 -7.24 -19.34 11.15
C VAL A 135 -7.81 -19.64 9.76
N ASP A 136 -8.46 -20.80 9.59
CA ASP A 136 -9.04 -21.19 8.30
C ASP A 136 -10.00 -20.10 7.77
N GLY A 137 -9.63 -19.45 6.67
CA GLY A 137 -10.40 -18.40 6.02
C GLY A 137 -10.00 -16.96 6.38
N ASP A 138 -8.94 -16.76 7.19
CA ASP A 138 -8.37 -15.46 7.49
C ASP A 138 -7.06 -15.24 6.72
N ASP A 139 -7.20 -14.78 5.47
CA ASP A 139 -6.07 -14.50 4.57
C ASP A 139 -5.22 -13.29 5.03
N PHE A 140 -5.76 -12.44 5.92
CA PHE A 140 -5.13 -11.17 6.34
C PHE A 140 -4.69 -11.14 7.81
N GLY A 141 -5.01 -12.18 8.59
CA GLY A 141 -4.64 -12.26 10.01
C GLY A 141 -5.43 -11.31 10.91
N GLU A 142 -6.63 -10.89 10.48
CA GLU A 142 -7.47 -9.91 11.17
C GLU A 142 -8.37 -10.54 12.24
N ASP A 143 -8.44 -11.88 12.32
CA ASP A 143 -9.34 -12.55 13.25
C ASP A 143 -8.91 -12.28 14.71
N PRO A 144 -9.78 -11.65 15.55
CA PRO A 144 -9.47 -11.35 16.94
C PRO A 144 -9.27 -12.61 17.80
N SER A 145 -9.72 -13.77 17.34
CA SER A 145 -9.50 -15.07 18.00
C SER A 145 -8.12 -15.67 17.73
N ARG A 146 -7.34 -15.08 16.82
CA ARG A 146 -5.99 -15.53 16.48
C ARG A 146 -5.09 -15.58 17.70
N GLN A 147 -4.37 -16.69 17.87
CA GLN A 147 -3.50 -16.91 19.02
C GLN A 147 -2.19 -16.14 18.90
N ILE A 148 -1.66 -15.72 20.05
CA ILE A 148 -0.33 -15.11 20.16
C ILE A 148 0.63 -16.16 20.74
N VAL A 149 1.69 -16.46 20.00
CA VAL A 149 2.69 -17.48 20.34
C VAL A 149 3.78 -16.91 21.24
N SER A 150 4.17 -15.66 21.01
CA SER A 150 5.11 -14.97 21.90
C SER A 150 4.89 -13.47 21.85
N LEU A 151 5.23 -12.83 22.96
CA LEU A 151 5.14 -11.39 23.14
C LEU A 151 6.43 -10.96 23.86
N ASN A 152 7.27 -10.23 23.13
CA ASN A 152 8.63 -9.89 23.56
C ASN A 152 8.81 -8.37 23.56
N PHE A 153 9.48 -7.85 24.58
CA PHE A 153 9.85 -6.44 24.65
C PHE A 153 11.37 -6.30 24.56
N GLU A 154 11.83 -5.37 23.73
CA GLU A 154 13.24 -5.09 23.51
C GLU A 154 13.56 -3.61 23.70
N SER A 155 14.75 -3.35 24.24
CA SER A 155 15.27 -2.01 24.49
C SER A 155 16.20 -1.64 23.34
N LEU A 156 15.88 -0.55 22.64
CA LEU A 156 16.70 -0.02 21.54
C LEU A 156 17.46 1.26 21.93
N LEU A 157 17.29 1.75 23.17
CA LEU A 157 18.01 2.90 23.69
C LEU A 157 19.51 2.61 23.86
N ASP A 158 20.34 3.54 23.37
CA ASP A 158 21.79 3.53 23.59
C ASP A 158 22.10 4.16 24.97
N GLU A 159 22.28 3.33 26.00
CA GLU A 159 22.56 3.78 27.37
C GLU A 159 23.82 4.66 27.49
N GLU A 160 24.80 4.55 26.58
CA GLU A 160 26.02 5.37 26.64
C GLU A 160 25.79 6.80 26.13
N LYS A 161 24.82 6.97 25.22
CA LYS A 161 24.51 8.27 24.60
C LYS A 161 23.28 8.94 25.19
N ALA A 162 22.38 8.19 25.81
CA ALA A 162 21.12 8.70 26.29
C ALA A 162 21.27 9.52 27.59
N PRO A 163 20.41 10.54 27.81
CA PRO A 163 20.32 11.22 29.09
C PRO A 163 20.00 10.27 30.25
N PRO A 164 20.50 10.53 31.48
CA PRO A 164 20.17 9.71 32.64
C PRO A 164 18.67 9.60 32.94
N SER A 165 17.90 10.65 32.63
CA SER A 165 16.44 10.68 32.67
C SER A 165 15.83 9.61 31.75
N SER A 166 16.25 9.54 30.49
CA SER A 166 15.80 8.55 29.52
C SER A 166 16.16 7.12 29.93
N CYS A 167 17.38 6.90 30.43
CA CYS A 167 17.80 5.60 30.95
C CYS A 167 16.93 5.15 32.13
N LEU A 168 16.58 6.07 33.05
CA LEU A 168 15.67 5.76 34.16
C LEU A 168 14.27 5.40 33.67
N VAL A 169 13.70 6.20 32.76
CA VAL A 169 12.37 5.96 32.19
C VAL A 169 12.29 4.57 31.60
N GLN A 170 13.28 4.21 30.79
CA GLN A 170 13.32 2.90 30.17
C GLN A 170 13.45 1.78 31.20
N ARG A 171 14.34 1.92 32.19
CA ARG A 171 14.51 0.92 33.27
C ARG A 171 13.22 0.70 34.05
N LEU A 172 12.48 1.77 34.38
CA LEU A 172 11.18 1.65 35.07
C LEU A 172 10.14 0.92 34.23
N ILE A 173 10.11 1.15 32.91
CA ILE A 173 9.23 0.44 31.99
C ILE A 173 9.58 -1.05 31.95
N PHE A 174 10.86 -1.39 31.83
CA PHE A 174 11.30 -2.79 31.83
C PHE A 174 11.07 -3.47 33.17
N GLN A 175 11.30 -2.79 34.30
CA GLN A 175 10.94 -3.31 35.62
C GLN A 175 9.43 -3.61 35.72
N PHE A 176 8.57 -2.75 35.17
CA PHE A 176 7.15 -3.03 35.09
C PHE A 176 6.88 -4.26 34.22
N ILE A 177 7.43 -4.33 33.01
CA ILE A 177 7.26 -5.45 32.08
C ILE A 177 7.68 -6.78 32.74
N GLU A 178 8.84 -6.82 33.38
CA GLU A 178 9.33 -7.99 34.09
C GLU A 178 8.46 -8.36 35.30
N SER A 179 7.96 -7.36 36.04
CA SER A 179 7.08 -7.59 37.20
C SER A 179 5.73 -8.21 36.84
N GLN A 180 5.27 -8.00 35.60
CA GLN A 180 3.99 -8.54 35.12
C GLN A 180 4.06 -10.03 34.79
N GLY A 181 5.25 -10.64 34.79
CA GLY A 181 5.45 -12.07 34.53
C GLY A 181 5.26 -12.43 33.05
N CYS A 182 4.61 -13.56 32.78
CA CYS A 182 4.41 -14.06 31.41
C CYS A 182 3.28 -13.29 30.71
N TRP A 183 3.65 -12.29 29.90
CA TRP A 183 2.71 -11.52 29.06
C TRP A 183 1.87 -12.39 28.11
N GLN A 184 2.42 -13.52 27.67
CA GLN A 184 1.69 -14.49 26.84
C GLN A 184 0.45 -15.06 27.55
N GLU A 185 0.50 -15.27 28.87
CA GLU A 185 -0.65 -15.77 29.63
C GLU A 185 -1.76 -14.71 29.74
N LYS A 186 -1.37 -13.44 29.76
CA LYS A 186 -2.29 -12.29 29.80
C LYS A 186 -2.85 -11.95 28.42
N CYS A 187 -2.12 -12.28 27.37
CA CYS A 187 -2.48 -11.99 25.98
C CYS A 187 -2.47 -13.28 25.13
N PRO A 188 -3.41 -14.21 25.37
CA PRO A 188 -3.44 -15.46 24.62
C PRO A 188 -3.93 -15.27 23.17
N THR A 189 -4.71 -14.22 22.90
CA THR A 189 -5.29 -13.93 21.59
C THR A 189 -5.18 -12.46 21.22
N LEU A 190 -5.29 -12.17 19.92
CA LEU A 190 -5.23 -10.83 19.35
C LEU A 190 -6.24 -9.85 19.98
N TYR A 191 -7.41 -10.35 20.39
CA TYR A 191 -8.42 -9.57 21.11
C TYR A 191 -7.83 -8.83 22.34
N TYR A 192 -6.98 -9.51 23.12
CA TYR A 192 -6.38 -8.96 24.33
C TYR A 192 -5.18 -8.04 24.06
N LEU A 193 -4.67 -8.02 22.82
CA LEU A 193 -3.51 -7.20 22.46
C LEU A 193 -3.81 -5.72 22.66
N SER A 194 -5.01 -5.27 22.30
CA SER A 194 -5.45 -3.90 22.51
C SER A 194 -5.38 -3.47 23.99
N GLN A 195 -5.71 -4.39 24.90
CA GLN A 195 -5.65 -4.15 26.34
C GLN A 195 -4.20 -4.08 26.83
N VAL A 196 -3.33 -4.99 26.38
CA VAL A 196 -1.90 -4.97 26.75
C VAL A 196 -1.23 -3.69 26.24
N LEU A 197 -1.49 -3.33 24.98
CA LEU A 197 -0.98 -2.08 24.40
C LEU A 197 -1.42 -0.87 25.24
N HIS A 198 -2.68 -0.84 25.67
CA HIS A 198 -3.18 0.24 26.52
C HIS A 198 -2.50 0.28 27.91
N GLU A 199 -2.33 -0.87 28.56
CA GLU A 199 -1.67 -0.96 29.88
C GLU A 199 -0.22 -0.50 29.79
N VAL A 200 0.51 -0.93 28.76
CA VAL A 200 1.89 -0.51 28.52
C VAL A 200 1.94 0.98 28.17
N SER A 201 1.07 1.47 27.28
CA SER A 201 0.98 2.90 26.95
C SER A 201 0.78 3.77 28.19
N LEU A 202 -0.05 3.34 29.14
CA LEU A 202 -0.29 4.10 30.36
C LEU A 202 0.98 4.23 31.21
N VAL A 203 1.76 3.15 31.33
CA VAL A 203 3.03 3.16 32.06
C VAL A 203 4.06 3.99 31.32
N VAL A 204 4.20 3.78 30.01
CA VAL A 204 5.11 4.53 29.14
C VAL A 204 4.85 6.02 29.23
N SER A 205 3.59 6.46 29.11
CA SER A 205 3.19 7.87 29.18
C SER A 205 3.56 8.50 30.53
N ARG A 206 3.29 7.80 31.64
CA ARG A 206 3.62 8.28 32.99
C ARG A 206 5.14 8.35 33.21
N CYS A 207 5.88 7.35 32.75
CA CYS A 207 7.33 7.34 32.84
C CYS A 207 7.94 8.43 31.95
N LYS A 208 7.41 8.67 30.75
CA LYS A 208 7.83 9.77 29.88
C LYS A 208 7.71 11.13 30.59
N VAL A 209 6.55 11.41 31.18
CA VAL A 209 6.33 12.64 31.97
C VAL A 209 7.32 12.74 33.12
N LEU A 210 7.58 11.65 33.85
CA LEU A 210 8.59 11.63 34.91
C LEU A 210 9.99 11.98 34.39
N GLY A 211 10.38 11.45 33.23
CA GLY A 211 11.65 11.80 32.57
C GLY A 211 11.75 13.28 32.25
N GLU A 212 10.70 13.85 31.67
CA GLU A 212 10.61 15.29 31.35
C GLU A 212 10.66 16.17 32.61
N GLU A 213 10.00 15.75 33.70
CA GLU A 213 10.05 16.45 34.99
C GLU A 213 11.45 16.40 35.61
N ILE A 214 12.17 15.29 35.51
CA ILE A 214 13.56 15.18 35.98
C ILE A 214 14.46 16.12 35.18
N GLU A 215 14.36 16.13 33.85
CA GLU A 215 15.11 17.07 33.01
C GLU A 215 14.77 18.53 33.32
N PHE A 216 13.50 18.81 33.62
CA PHE A 216 13.06 20.12 34.07
C PHE A 216 13.75 20.51 35.39
N LEU A 217 13.81 19.60 36.36
CA LEU A 217 14.47 19.83 37.64
C LEU A 217 15.99 19.96 37.50
N GLU A 218 16.63 19.20 36.62
CA GLU A 218 18.05 19.36 36.32
C GLU A 218 18.35 20.74 35.72
N ARG A 219 17.47 21.23 34.83
CA ARG A 219 17.66 22.50 34.13
C ARG A 219 17.23 23.73 34.95
N TRP A 220 16.19 23.60 35.76
CA TRP A 220 15.55 24.72 36.48
C TRP A 220 15.53 24.57 38.00
N GLY A 221 16.02 23.47 38.55
CA GLY A 221 16.03 23.16 39.98
C GLY A 221 16.69 24.25 40.83
N GLY A 222 17.69 24.95 40.31
CA GLY A 222 18.33 26.07 40.99
C GLY A 222 17.37 27.20 41.37
N LYS A 223 16.27 27.39 40.64
CA LYS A 223 15.21 28.35 40.99
C LYS A 223 14.39 27.93 42.22
N PHE A 224 14.44 26.64 42.56
CA PHE A 224 13.72 26.02 43.67
C PHE A 224 14.67 25.63 44.82
N ASN A 225 15.90 26.15 44.83
CA ASN A 225 16.97 25.77 45.77
C ASN A 225 17.40 24.28 45.69
N LEU A 226 17.14 23.61 44.57
CA LEU A 226 17.70 22.29 44.27
C LEU A 226 19.08 22.47 43.64
N LEU A 227 20.12 22.07 44.38
CA LEU A 227 21.52 22.30 43.99
C LEU A 227 22.08 21.19 43.09
N LYS A 228 21.57 19.96 43.21
CA LYS A 228 21.95 18.82 42.39
C LYS A 228 20.79 17.82 42.36
N THR A 229 20.47 17.32 41.19
CA THR A 229 19.63 16.13 40.98
C THR A 229 20.57 15.02 40.55
N GLU A 230 20.43 13.83 41.14
CA GLU A 230 21.23 12.67 40.79
C GLU A 230 20.30 11.47 40.72
N VAL A 231 20.29 10.82 39.55
CA VAL A 231 19.57 9.58 39.32
C VAL A 231 20.50 8.45 39.74
N VAL A 232 20.11 7.72 40.78
CA VAL A 232 20.83 6.53 41.25
C VAL A 232 19.93 5.32 41.02
N ASP A 233 20.52 4.24 40.53
CA ASP A 233 19.80 3.00 40.27
C ASP A 233 19.15 2.45 41.52
N THR A 234 17.86 2.13 41.40
CA THR A 234 17.06 1.38 42.37
C THR A 234 16.89 -0.06 41.96
#